data_AF-A0A259DED5-F1
#
_entry.id   AF-A0A259DED5-F1
#
_cell.length_a   1.000
_cell.length_b   1.000
_cell.length_c   1.000
_cell.angle_alpha   90.00
_cell.angle_beta   90.00
_cell.angle_gamma   90.00
#
_symmetry.space_group_name_H-M   'P 1'
#
loop_
_entity.id
_entity.type
_entity.pdbx_description
1 polymer ?
#
loop_
_entity_poly.entity_id
_entity_poly.type
_entity_poly.pdbx_seq_one_letter_code
_entity_poly.pdbx_strand_id
1 'polypeptide(L)'
;MSQMDKPYLDNEFETVVHQLNQEIDRLAFALKLDLSNHAYLHQFLIQEIDHEHDHFHKRETLKGLITLRGKISLELTASGQPDLPSPVDEAIYQFLRVNQSS
;
A
#
# COMPACT_ATOMS: atom_id res chain seq x y z
N MET A 1 28.67 -17.70 7.01
CA MET A 1 27.51 -18.02 7.88
C MET A 1 26.43 -17.02 7.57
N SER A 2 25.31 -17.50 7.02
CA SER A 2 24.23 -16.67 6.48
C SER A 2 23.52 -15.88 7.58
N GLN A 3 23.36 -14.57 7.38
CA GLN A 3 22.37 -13.74 8.08
C GLN A 3 20.98 -14.22 7.64
N MET A 4 20.43 -15.20 8.36
CA MET A 4 19.00 -15.49 8.25
C MET A 4 18.24 -14.37 8.94
N ASP A 5 17.48 -13.65 8.12
CA ASP A 5 16.16 -13.09 8.39
C ASP A 5 15.69 -13.31 9.83
N LYS A 6 15.86 -12.28 10.67
CA LYS A 6 15.08 -12.23 11.90
C LYS A 6 13.63 -11.97 11.48
N PRO A 7 12.65 -12.79 11.91
CA PRO A 7 11.25 -12.40 11.79
C PRO A 7 11.14 -11.06 12.53
N TYR A 8 10.48 -10.08 11.91
CA TYR A 8 10.14 -8.85 12.60
C TYR A 8 9.55 -9.22 13.97
N LEU A 9 10.08 -8.66 15.06
CA LEU A 9 9.43 -8.81 16.35
C LEU A 9 8.00 -8.27 16.16
N ASP A 10 6.98 -9.02 16.56
CA ASP A 10 5.57 -8.72 16.23
C ASP A 10 5.20 -7.24 16.47
N ASN A 11 5.72 -6.64 17.56
CA ASN A 11 5.51 -5.23 17.90
C ASN A 11 6.16 -4.22 16.94
N GLU A 12 7.32 -4.55 16.35
CA GLU A 12 7.99 -3.68 15.36
C GLU A 12 7.24 -3.71 14.03
N PHE A 13 6.71 -4.87 13.65
CA PHE A 13 5.93 -5.02 12.44
C PHE A 13 4.63 -4.23 12.48
N GLU A 14 3.85 -4.36 13.57
CA GLU A 14 2.63 -3.59 13.76
C GLU A 14 2.90 -2.08 13.69
N THR A 15 4.02 -1.65 14.28
CA THR A 15 4.46 -0.25 14.23
C THR A 15 4.76 0.19 12.80
N VAL A 16 5.46 -0.63 12.00
CA VAL A 16 5.77 -0.33 10.60
C VAL A 16 4.51 -0.22 9.75
N VAL A 17 3.57 -1.17 9.89
CA VAL A 17 2.30 -1.12 9.17
C VAL A 17 1.48 0.09 9.56
N HIS A 18 1.44 0.43 10.85
CA HIS A 18 0.74 1.62 11.33
C HIS A 18 1.34 2.91 10.77
N GLN A 19 2.67 3.03 10.77
CA GLN A 19 3.36 4.19 10.17
C GLN A 19 3.10 4.29 8.66
N LEU A 20 3.11 3.16 7.95
CA LEU A 20 2.79 3.11 6.53
C LEU A 20 1.36 3.60 6.25
N ASN A 21 0.38 3.13 7.02
CA ASN A 21 -1.01 3.57 6.91
C ASN A 21 -1.14 5.09 7.16
N GLN A 22 -0.47 5.62 8.19
CA GLN A 22 -0.48 7.06 8.49
C GLN A 22 0.09 7.88 7.33
N GLU A 23 1.17 7.43 6.69
CA GLU A 23 1.75 8.16 5.55
C GLU A 23 0.85 8.10 4.30
N ILE A 24 0.15 6.99 4.08
CA ILE A 24 -0.87 6.88 3.04
C ILE A 24 -1.99 7.90 3.29
N ASP A 25 -2.52 7.97 4.51
CA ASP A 25 -3.59 8.91 4.89
C ASP A 25 -3.15 10.37 4.74
N ARG A 26 -1.94 10.71 5.19
CA ARG A 26 -1.38 12.07 5.08
C ARG A 26 -1.25 12.52 3.63
N LEU A 27 -0.74 11.64 2.76
CA LEU A 27 -0.60 11.96 1.34
C LEU A 27 -1.94 12.04 0.63
N ALA A 28 -2.87 11.13 0.92
CA ALA A 28 -4.23 11.19 0.37
C ALA A 28 -4.94 12.48 0.78
N PHE A 29 -4.82 12.88 2.05
CA PHE A 29 -5.35 14.15 2.54
C PHE A 29 -4.71 15.35 1.81
N ALA A 30 -3.37 15.38 1.68
CA ALA A 30 -2.66 16.45 0.98
C ALA A 30 -3.07 16.56 -0.50
N LEU A 31 -3.44 15.44 -1.12
CA LEU A 31 -3.89 15.35 -2.50
C LEU A 31 -5.42 15.50 -2.66
N LYS A 32 -6.16 15.62 -1.55
CA LYS A 32 -7.63 15.63 -1.49
C LYS A 32 -8.26 14.42 -2.17
N LEU A 33 -7.69 13.23 -1.96
CA LEU A 33 -8.16 11.97 -2.50
C LEU A 33 -8.97 11.20 -1.47
N ASP A 34 -10.10 10.66 -1.91
CA ASP A 34 -10.91 9.74 -1.12
C ASP A 34 -10.50 8.30 -1.41
N LEU A 35 -9.80 7.68 -0.46
CA LEU A 35 -9.33 6.29 -0.57
C LEU A 35 -10.45 5.26 -0.38
N SER A 36 -11.61 5.65 0.16
CA SER A 36 -12.76 4.75 0.34
C SER A 36 -13.52 4.51 -0.97
N ASN A 37 -13.31 5.38 -1.97
CA ASN A 37 -13.90 5.24 -3.28
C ASN A 37 -13.10 4.23 -4.13
N HIS A 38 -13.54 2.98 -4.09
CA HIS A 38 -12.94 1.86 -4.82
C HIS A 38 -12.71 2.10 -6.30
N ALA A 39 -13.71 2.64 -7.01
CA ALA A 39 -13.61 2.85 -8.46
C ALA A 39 -12.56 3.91 -8.79
N TYR A 40 -12.55 5.01 -8.02
CA TYR A 40 -11.54 6.05 -8.14
C TYR A 40 -10.14 5.52 -7.84
N LEU A 41 -10.00 4.80 -6.72
CA LEU A 41 -8.70 4.30 -6.28
C LEU A 41 -8.14 3.25 -7.25
N HIS A 42 -8.99 2.39 -7.80
CA HIS A 42 -8.60 1.46 -8.85
C HIS A 42 -8.03 2.21 -10.07
N GLN A 43 -8.76 3.22 -10.57
CA GLN A 43 -8.29 4.02 -11.70
C GLN A 43 -6.98 4.75 -11.39
N PHE A 44 -6.87 5.33 -10.19
CA PHE A 44 -5.67 6.02 -9.73
C PHE A 44 -4.43 5.12 -9.72
N LEU A 45 -4.57 3.85 -9.32
CA LEU A 45 -3.47 2.89 -9.25
C LEU A 45 -2.99 2.43 -10.64
N ILE A 46 -3.88 2.27 -11.62
CA ILE A 46 -3.50 1.79 -12.96
C ILE A 46 -3.11 2.90 -13.94
N GLN A 47 -3.59 4.12 -13.72
CA GLN A 47 -3.36 5.22 -14.65
C GLN A 47 -1.93 5.75 -14.52
N GLU A 48 -1.25 5.97 -15.64
CA GLU A 48 0.01 6.72 -15.66
C GLU A 48 -0.24 8.16 -15.20
N ILE A 49 0.60 8.64 -14.30
CA ILE A 49 0.53 10.02 -13.82
C ILE A 49 1.38 10.87 -14.76
N ASP A 50 0.76 11.90 -15.32
CA ASP A 50 1.47 12.90 -16.12
C ASP A 50 2.61 13.54 -15.31
N HIS A 51 3.80 13.56 -15.88
CA HIS A 51 5.01 14.11 -15.27
C HIS A 51 4.94 15.63 -15.09
N GLU A 52 4.10 16.32 -15.88
CA GLU A 52 3.85 17.75 -15.75
C GLU A 52 2.80 18.08 -14.68
N HIS A 53 2.19 17.07 -14.04
CA HIS A 53 1.19 17.29 -13.01
C HIS A 53 1.80 17.96 -11.77
N ASP A 54 1.19 19.03 -11.25
CA ASP A 54 1.63 19.81 -10.06
C ASP A 54 1.92 18.99 -8.79
N HIS A 55 1.39 17.77 -8.75
CA HIS A 55 1.51 16.83 -7.64
C HIS A 55 2.07 15.47 -8.06
N PHE A 56 2.76 15.39 -9.20
CA PHE A 56 3.31 14.16 -9.77
C PHE A 56 4.01 13.30 -8.72
N HIS A 57 5.05 13.84 -8.07
CA HIS A 57 5.81 13.08 -7.06
C HIS A 57 4.95 12.59 -5.89
N LYS A 58 4.05 13.43 -5.37
CA LYS A 58 3.17 13.03 -4.26
C LYS A 58 2.24 11.89 -4.66
N ARG A 59 1.70 11.95 -5.88
CA ARG A 59 0.81 10.91 -6.39
C ARG A 59 1.57 9.60 -6.67
N GLU A 60 2.74 9.67 -7.29
CA GLU A 60 3.62 8.50 -7.50
C GLU A 60 4.03 7.87 -6.16
N THR A 61 4.42 8.68 -5.17
CA THR A 61 4.71 8.19 -3.82
C THR A 61 3.48 7.51 -3.20
N LEU A 62 2.30 8.11 -3.29
CA LEU A 62 1.07 7.50 -2.78
C LEU A 62 0.77 6.15 -3.46
N LYS A 63 0.90 6.05 -4.80
CA LYS A 63 0.74 4.76 -5.51
C LYS A 63 1.74 3.72 -5.01
N GLY A 64 2.99 4.11 -4.82
CA GLY A 64 4.05 3.23 -4.31
C GLY A 64 3.75 2.71 -2.90
N LEU A 65 3.31 3.59 -1.99
CA LEU A 65 2.97 3.20 -0.61
C LEU A 65 1.75 2.29 -0.53
N ILE A 66 0.69 2.59 -1.30
CA ILE A 66 -0.51 1.73 -1.36
C ILE A 66 -0.14 0.34 -1.91
N THR A 67 0.70 0.30 -2.94
CA THR A 67 1.21 -0.95 -3.51
C THR A 67 2.03 -1.75 -2.50
N LEU A 68 2.92 -1.08 -1.76
CA LEU A 68 3.72 -1.69 -0.70
C LEU A 68 2.84 -2.26 0.41
N ARG A 69 1.83 -1.51 0.87
CA ARG A 69 0.89 -1.96 1.90
C ARG A 69 0.12 -3.21 1.46
N GLY A 70 -0.27 -3.26 0.20
CA GLY A 70 -0.93 -4.43 -0.39
C GLY A 70 -0.03 -5.67 -0.46
N LYS A 71 1.26 -5.50 -0.79
CA LYS A 71 2.23 -6.61 -0.75
C LYS A 71 2.39 -7.16 0.67
N ILE A 72 2.53 -6.28 1.65
CA ILE A 72 2.63 -6.66 3.06
C ILE A 72 1.37 -7.43 3.51
N SER A 73 0.18 -6.93 3.16
CA SER A 73 -1.10 -7.62 3.44
C SER A 73 -1.13 -9.04 2.89
N LEU A 74 -0.71 -9.21 1.63
CA LEU A 74 -0.66 -10.53 0.97
C LEU A 74 0.34 -11.48 1.64
N GLU A 75 1.50 -10.97 2.07
CA GLU A 75 2.52 -11.75 2.79
C GLU A 75 2.03 -12.23 4.16
N LEU A 76 1.29 -11.38 4.89
CA LEU A 76 0.69 -11.72 6.18
C LEU A 76 -0.35 -12.83 6.03
N THR A 77 -1.29 -12.64 5.11
CA THR A 77 -2.34 -13.62 4.82
C THR A 77 -1.76 -14.96 4.38
N ALA A 78 -0.71 -14.95 3.54
CA ALA A 78 0.01 -16.16 3.14
C ALA A 78 0.72 -16.86 4.32
N SER A 79 1.12 -16.10 5.34
CA SER A 79 1.80 -16.60 6.54
C SER A 79 0.83 -17.03 7.65
N GLY A 80 -0.48 -16.91 7.43
CA GLY A 80 -1.52 -17.20 8.43
C GLY A 80 -1.62 -16.18 9.56
N GLN A 81 -1.00 -15.00 9.40
CA GLN A 81 -1.11 -13.88 10.33
C GLN A 81 -2.29 -12.99 9.93
N PRO A 82 -3.07 -12.47 10.89
CA PRO A 82 -4.15 -11.55 10.58
C PRO A 82 -3.58 -10.22 10.05
N ASP A 83 -4.18 -9.71 8.97
CA ASP A 83 -3.83 -8.38 8.47
C ASP A 83 -4.38 -7.29 9.41
N LEU A 84 -3.68 -6.17 9.47
CA LEU A 84 -4.10 -5.00 10.25
C LEU A 84 -5.06 -4.13 9.46
N PRO A 85 -5.95 -3.34 10.12
CA PRO A 85 -6.83 -2.41 9.43
C PRO A 85 -6.05 -1.52 8.46
N SER A 86 -6.56 -1.37 7.23
CA SER A 86 -5.93 -0.58 6.18
C SER A 86 -6.83 0.60 5.80
N PRO A 87 -6.28 1.77 5.43
CA PRO A 87 -7.04 2.88 4.87
C PRO A 87 -7.57 2.59 3.45
N VAL A 88 -7.16 1.46 2.85
CA VAL A 88 -7.58 0.98 1.54
C VAL A 88 -8.18 -0.41 1.71
N ASP A 89 -9.31 -0.66 1.05
CA ASP A 89 -9.98 -1.96 1.11
C ASP A 89 -9.11 -3.11 0.57
N GLU A 90 -9.16 -4.25 1.25
CA GLU A 90 -8.40 -5.45 0.93
C GLU A 90 -8.66 -5.96 -0.50
N ALA A 91 -9.87 -5.77 -1.03
CA ALA A 91 -10.22 -6.14 -2.40
C ALA A 91 -9.30 -5.47 -3.43
N ILE A 92 -8.78 -4.28 -3.15
CA ILE A 92 -7.87 -3.55 -4.04
C ILE A 92 -6.49 -4.23 -4.14
N TYR A 93 -6.06 -4.94 -3.08
CA TYR A 93 -4.78 -5.63 -3.08
C TYR A 93 -4.79 -6.92 -3.89
N GLN A 94 -5.95 -7.56 -4.06
CA GLN A 94 -6.08 -8.76 -4.89
C GLN A 94 -5.72 -8.49 -6.36
N PHE A 95 -5.90 -7.25 -6.86
CA PHE A 95 -5.52 -6.86 -8.22
C PHE A 95 -4.01 -6.74 -8.41
N LEU A 96 -3.24 -6.40 -7.35
CA LEU A 96 -1.78 -6.35 -7.42
C LEU A 96 -1.16 -7.73 -7.66
N ARG A 97 -1.85 -8.83 -7.29
CA ARG A 97 -1.44 -10.20 -7.66
C ARG A 97 -1.53 -10.44 -9.17
N VAL A 98 -2.56 -9.92 -9.82
CA VAL A 98 -2.82 -10.15 -11.25
C VAL A 98 -1.73 -9.49 -12.11
N ASN A 99 -1.31 -8.27 -11.76
CA ASN A 99 -0.31 -7.52 -12.52
C ASN A 99 1.15 -7.92 -12.25
N GLN A 100 1.42 -8.84 -11.30
CA GLN A 100 2.78 -9.35 -11.01
C GLN A 100 3.07 -10.72 -11.63
N SER A 101 2.05 -11.36 -12.23
CA SER A 101 2.18 -12.69 -12.86
C SER A 101 2.42 -12.59 -14.37
N SER A 102 2.96 -11.47 -14.85
CA SER A 102 3.21 -11.18 -16.28
C SER A 102 4.68 -10.91 -16.55
#